data_AF-A0A0Q5SWP3-F1
#
_entry.id   AF-A0A0Q5SWP3-F1
#
_cell.length_a   1.000
_cell.length_b   1.000
_cell.length_c   1.000
_cell.angle_alpha   90.00
_cell.angle_beta   90.00
_cell.angle_gamma   90.00
#
_symmetry.space_group_name_H-M   'P 1'
#
loop_
_entity.id
_entity.type
_entity.pdbx_description
1 polymer ?
#
loop_
_entity_poly.entity_id
_entity_poly.type
_entity_poly.pdbx_seq_one_letter_code
_entity_poly.pdbx_strand_id
1 'polypeptide(L)' 'MPQPELTGLQKRASRYIDKAISYKVRPGEVIEGYFSGFDEKNNERAVIQMSNAADTTTLPLMTVVNYFEGVDDEEVEGNP' A
#
# COMPACT_ATOMS: atom_id res chain seq x y z
N MET A 1 16.73 2.42 -23.01
CA MET A 1 15.91 1.29 -22.52
C MET A 1 14.50 1.82 -22.34
N PRO A 2 13.45 1.18 -22.88
CA PRO A 2 12.07 1.61 -22.62
C PRO A 2 11.80 1.43 -21.12
N GLN A 3 11.26 2.47 -20.46
CA GLN A 3 10.77 2.32 -19.10
C GLN A 3 9.64 1.29 -19.11
N PRO A 4 9.60 0.34 -18.16
CA PRO A 4 8.52 -0.61 -18.09
C PRO A 4 7.20 0.16 -17.96
N GLU A 5 6.27 -0.11 -18.88
CA GLU A 5 4.97 0.53 -18.83
C GLU A 5 4.23 0.07 -17.58
N LEU A 6 3.77 1.03 -16.77
CA LEU A 6 2.97 0.73 -15.59
C LEU A 6 1.68 0.02 -16.01
N THR A 7 1.32 -1.03 -15.27
CA THR A 7 0.01 -1.68 -15.42
C THR A 7 -1.12 -0.71 -15.11
N GLY A 8 -2.35 -1.02 -15.52
CA GLY A 8 -3.52 -0.19 -15.18
C GLY A 8 -3.66 0.04 -13.66
N LEU A 9 -3.36 -0.98 -12.85
CA LEU A 9 -3.40 -0.88 -11.39
C LEU A 9 -2.27 0.00 -10.85
N GLN A 10 -1.05 -0.14 -11.37
CA GLN A 10 0.08 0.71 -10.99
C GLN A 10 -0.16 2.18 -11.38
N LYS A 11 -0.76 2.45 -12.54
CA LYS A 11 -1.16 3.81 -12.95
C LYS A 11 -2.18 4.42 -11.99
N ARG A 12 -3.14 3.62 -11.48
CA ARG A 12 -4.08 4.08 -10.45
C ARG A 12 -3.40 4.31 -9.12
N ALA A 13 -2.47 3.45 -8.73
CA ALA A 13 -1.78 3.57 -7.46
C ALA A 13 -0.79 4.75 -7.44
N SER A 14 -0.15 5.08 -8.56
CA SER A 14 0.95 6.06 -8.62
C SER A 14 0.58 7.46 -8.11
N ARG A 15 -0.71 7.84 -8.15
CA ARG A 15 -1.21 9.11 -7.59
C ARG A 15 -1.23 9.17 -6.06
N TYR A 16 -0.95 8.05 -5.40
CA TYR A 16 -0.90 7.93 -3.95
C TYR A 16 0.53 7.76 -3.42
N ILE A 17 1.55 7.80 -4.28
CA ILE A 17 2.95 7.79 -3.83
C ILE A 17 3.16 8.97 -2.87
N ASP A 18 3.96 8.75 -1.84
CA ASP A 18 4.22 9.64 -0.70
C ASP A 18 3.02 9.87 0.24
N LYS A 19 1.87 9.23 0.00
CA LYS A 19 0.75 9.28 0.94
C LYS A 19 0.94 8.30 2.08
N ALA A 20 0.57 8.75 3.28
CA ALA A 20 0.55 7.92 4.46
C ALA A 20 -0.47 6.79 4.34
N ILE A 21 -0.11 5.61 4.84
CA ILE A 21 -0.96 4.44 4.95
C ILE A 21 -0.84 3.89 6.38
N SER A 22 -1.99 3.61 6.99
CA SER A 22 -2.10 2.84 8.22
C SER A 22 -3.03 1.67 7.93
N TYR A 23 -2.42 0.49 7.70
CA TYR A 23 -3.15 -0.70 7.27
C TYR A 23 -3.05 -1.80 8.34
N LYS A 24 -4.20 -2.23 8.85
CA LYS A 24 -4.30 -3.32 9.83
C LYS A 24 -4.27 -4.66 9.09
N VAL A 25 -3.16 -5.38 9.20
CA VAL A 25 -2.98 -6.68 8.55
C VAL A 25 -3.76 -7.76 9.33
N ARG A 26 -3.67 -7.72 10.66
CA ARG A 26 -4.25 -8.68 11.61
C ARG A 26 -4.51 -8.00 12.96
N PRO A 27 -5.27 -8.62 13.88
CA PRO A 27 -5.40 -8.10 15.24
C PRO A 27 -4.02 -7.92 15.90
N GLY A 28 -3.70 -6.67 16.29
CA GLY A 28 -2.41 -6.32 16.91
C GLY A 28 -1.27 -6.02 15.92
N GLU A 29 -1.47 -6.15 14.61
CA GLU A 29 -0.45 -5.89 13.59
C GLU A 29 -0.93 -4.79 12.63
N VAL A 30 -0.28 -3.63 12.73
CA VAL A 30 -0.55 -2.45 11.89
C VAL A 30 0.72 -2.05 11.16
N ILE A 31 0.61 -1.87 9.85
CA ILE A 31 1.64 -1.27 9.01
C ILE A 31 1.36 0.22 8.95
N GLU A 32 2.23 1.02 9.56
CA GLU A 32 2.19 2.47 9.50
C GLU A 32 3.39 3.00 8.73
N GLY A 33 3.13 3.75 7.67
CA GLY A 33 4.16 4.18 6.76
C GLY A 33 3.65 5.08 5.65
N TYR A 34 4.44 5.19 4.59
CA TYR A 34 4.11 5.92 3.37
C TYR A 34 4.28 5.01 2.17
N PHE A 35 3.34 5.05 1.23
CA PHE A 35 3.48 4.32 -0.02
C PHE A 35 4.60 4.94 -0.86
N SER A 36 5.74 4.24 -0.99
CA SER A 36 6.94 4.79 -1.62
C SER A 36 7.10 4.44 -3.11
N GLY A 37 6.35 3.45 -3.60
CA GLY A 37 6.39 3.05 -5.00
C GLY A 37 6.16 1.56 -5.22
N PHE A 38 6.57 1.05 -6.37
CA PHE A 38 6.33 -0.34 -6.77
C PHE A 38 7.53 -1.23 -6.48
N ASP A 39 7.27 -2.50 -6.17
CA ASP A 39 8.34 -3.48 -6.03
C ASP A 39 8.93 -3.79 -7.43
N GLU A 40 10.23 -3.59 -7.59
CA GLU A 40 10.95 -3.81 -8.84
C GLU A 40 10.95 -5.29 -9.29
N LYS A 41 10.76 -6.22 -8.35
CA LYS A 41 10.76 -7.67 -8.60
C LYS A 41 9.34 -8.21 -8.79
N ASN A 42 8.32 -7.48 -8.35
CA ASN A 42 6.93 -7.93 -8.42
C ASN A 42 5.96 -6.77 -8.69
N ASN A 43 5.43 -6.73 -9.91
CA ASN A 43 4.51 -5.67 -10.36
C ASN A 43 3.16 -5.64 -9.61
N GLU A 44 2.84 -6.66 -8.84
CA GLU A 44 1.62 -6.76 -8.02
C GLU A 44 1.83 -6.31 -6.58
N ARG A 45 3.02 -5.78 -6.24
CA ARG A 45 3.40 -5.36 -4.89
C ARG A 45 3.71 -3.87 -4.84
N ALA A 46 3.27 -3.24 -3.77
CA ALA A 46 3.54 -1.86 -3.40
C ALA A 46 4.53 -1.84 -2.23
N VAL A 47 5.55 -0.99 -2.31
CA VAL A 47 6.53 -0.76 -1.24
C VAL A 47 6.00 0.30 -0.29
N ILE A 48 6.03 -0.01 1.00
CA ILE A 48 5.68 0.89 2.08
C ILE A 48 6.94 1.21 2.87
N GLN A 49 7.31 2.48 2.94
CA GLN A 49 8.34 2.96 3.85
C GLN A 49 7.75 3.09 5.24
N MET A 50 8.26 2.34 6.22
CA MET A 50 7.73 2.35 7.58
C MET A 50 8.02 3.69 8.26
N SER A 51 7.08 4.20 9.07
CA SER A 51 7.26 5.48 9.79
C SER A 51 8.13 5.36 11.03
N ASN A 52 8.17 4.19 11.65
CA ASN A 52 8.87 3.92 12.91
C ASN A 52 10.28 3.33 12.71
N ALA A 53 10.65 2.97 11.48
CA ALA A 53 11.91 2.32 11.15
C ALA A 53 12.42 2.81 9.79
N ALA A 54 13.73 2.74 9.57
CA ALA A 54 14.32 2.93 8.24
C ALA A 54 14.03 1.74 7.29
N ASP A 55 13.13 0.84 7.67
CA ASP A 55 12.77 -0.37 6.94
C ASP A 55 11.62 -0.13 5.96
N THR A 56 11.56 -0.98 4.94
CA THR A 56 10.45 -1.04 3.99
C THR A 56 9.74 -2.39 4.11
N THR A 57 8.42 -2.38 3.94
CA THR A 57 7.63 -3.61 3.75
C THR A 57 6.92 -3.58 2.41
N THR A 58 6.27 -4.68 2.03
CA THR A 58 5.42 -4.72 0.83
C THR A 58 4.00 -5.12 1.15
N LEU A 59 3.06 -4.46 0.47
CA LEU A 59 1.64 -4.81 0.46
C LEU A 59 1.22 -5.24 -0.95
N PRO A 60 0.17 -6.06 -1.09
CA PRO A 60 -0.47 -6.25 -2.39
C PRO A 60 -0.90 -4.89 -2.96
N LEU A 61 -0.60 -4.66 -4.23
CA LEU A 61 -0.90 -3.40 -4.90
C LEU A 61 -2.41 -3.10 -4.89
N MET A 62 -3.23 -4.15 -5.00
CA MET A 62 -4.69 -4.03 -4.92
C MET A 62 -5.15 -3.55 -3.54
N THR A 63 -4.52 -4.00 -2.45
CA THR A 63 -4.78 -3.53 -1.09
C THR A 63 -4.50 -2.03 -0.96
N VAL A 64 -3.37 -1.56 -1.50
CA VAL A 64 -3.01 -0.13 -1.46
C VAL A 64 -3.99 0.73 -2.25
N VAL A 65 -4.42 0.26 -3.42
CA VAL A 65 -5.43 0.97 -4.22
C VAL A 65 -6.76 1.02 -3.50
N ASN A 66 -7.24 -0.12 -2.97
CA ASN A 66 -8.51 -0.18 -2.25
C ASN A 66 -8.50 0.76 -1.02
N TYR A 67 -7.42 0.73 -0.24
CA TYR A 67 -7.21 1.61 0.91
C TYR A 67 -7.36 3.09 0.55
N PHE A 68 -6.67 3.55 -0.50
CA PHE A 68 -6.72 4.97 -0.88
C PHE A 68 -7.96 5.38 -1.65
N GLU A 69 -8.61 4.45 -2.34
CA GLU A 69 -9.89 4.70 -3.01
C GLU A 69 -11.08 4.63 -2.04
N GLY A 70 -10.83 4.35 -0.75
CA GLY A 70 -11.89 4.20 0.25
C GLY A 70 -12.81 3.03 -0.07
N VAL A 71 -12.29 2.04 -0.81
CA VAL A 71 -12.94 0.75 -0.98
C VAL A 71 -12.58 -0.06 0.27
N ASP A 72 -13.13 0.39 1.40
CA ASP A 72 -13.01 -0.35 2.65
C ASP A 72 -13.92 -1.58 2.55
N ASP A 73 -13.36 -2.74 2.88
CA ASP A 73 -14.12 -3.77 3.59
C ASP A 73 -14.39 -3.19 4.99
N GLU A 74 -15.37 -2.29 5.10
CA GLU A 74 -15.93 -1.86 6.38
C GLU A 74 -16.59 -3.08 7.04
N GLU A 75 -15.80 -3.87 7.77
CA GLU A 75 -16.28 -4.68 8.89
C GLU A 75 -15.11 -5.11 9.78
N VAL A 76 -14.60 -4.15 10.58
CA VAL A 76 -14.12 -4.52 11.92
C VAL A 76 -14.74 -3.55 12.92
N GLU A 77 -16.02 -3.82 13.17
CA GLU A 77 -16.78 -3.36 14.33
C GLU A 77 -16.06 -3.76 15.64
N GLY A 78 -16.20 -2.91 16.66
CA GLY A 78 -15.76 -3.16 18.04
C GLY A 78 -14.81 -2.07 18.53
N ASN A 79 -15.22 -1.16 19.41
CA ASN A 79 -15.78 -1.43 20.74
C ASN A 79 -16.03 -0.06 21.44
N PRO A 80 -16.79 0.08 22.56
CA PRO A 80 -17.76 -0.81 23.22
C PRO A 80 -19.21 -0.27 23.23
#